data_AF-A0A0C1QZM8-F1
#
_entry.id   AF-A0A0C1QZM8-F1
#
_cell.length_a   1.000
_cell.length_b   1.000
_cell.length_c   1.000
_cell.angle_alpha   90.00
_cell.angle_beta   90.00
_cell.angle_gamma   90.00
#
_symmetry.space_group_name_H-M   'P 1'
#
loop_
_entity.id
_entity.type
_entity.pdbx_description
1 polymer ?
#
loop_
_entity_poly.entity_id
_entity_poly.type
_entity_poly.pdbx_seq_one_letter_code
_entity_poly.pdbx_strand_id
1 'polypeptide(L)'
;MYFCLFKKYHFCLNFILKEVTKRLAETETLAQNLATNDVDARIAHMILDFGEKYGVSKEQDIEIKLPINREERANYVGVTRETISRKLSRFEDLDIIKLVGNKVIIIKNEDALKECIE
;
A
#
# COMPACT_ATOMS: atom_id res chain seq x y z
N MET A 1 22.46 -35.32 35.08
CA MET A 1 22.92 -33.91 35.01
C MET A 1 23.14 -33.40 33.57
N TYR A 2 22.65 -34.06 32.50
CA TYR A 2 22.82 -33.59 31.11
C TYR A 2 21.54 -33.00 30.47
N PHE A 3 20.37 -33.29 31.05
CA PHE A 3 19.07 -32.89 30.50
C PHE A 3 18.79 -31.38 30.61
N CYS A 4 19.39 -30.70 31.59
CA CYS A 4 19.21 -29.27 31.82
C CYS A 4 20.02 -28.40 30.82
N LEU A 5 21.15 -28.92 30.31
CA LEU A 5 21.93 -28.25 29.27
C LEU A 5 21.15 -28.21 27.94
N PHE A 6 20.50 -29.31 27.55
CA PHE A 6 19.78 -29.42 26.28
C PHE A 6 18.59 -28.44 26.15
N LYS A 7 17.82 -28.23 27.24
CA LYS A 7 16.72 -27.24 27.26
C LYS A 7 17.21 -25.80 27.09
N LYS A 8 18.39 -25.48 27.62
CA LYS A 8 18.97 -24.14 27.56
C LYS A 8 19.44 -23.80 26.14
N TYR A 9 20.02 -24.77 25.42
CA TYR A 9 20.36 -24.62 24.00
C TYR A 9 19.11 -24.46 23.11
N HIS A 10 18.03 -25.20 23.38
CA HIS A 10 16.80 -25.10 22.59
C HIS A 10 16.09 -23.74 22.74
N PHE A 11 16.11 -23.14 23.94
CA PHE A 11 15.55 -21.81 24.20
C PHE A 11 16.40 -20.70 23.57
N CYS A 12 17.74 -20.77 23.71
CA CYS A 12 18.65 -19.82 23.06
C CYS A 12 18.56 -19.90 21.53
N LEU A 13 18.48 -21.10 20.96
CA LEU A 13 18.38 -21.27 19.51
C LEU A 13 17.10 -20.65 18.94
N ASN A 14 15.95 -20.88 19.60
CA ASN A 14 14.68 -20.26 19.23
C ASN A 14 14.72 -18.74 19.36
N PHE A 15 15.32 -18.23 20.44
CA PHE A 15 15.44 -16.79 20.68
C PHE A 15 16.29 -16.12 19.59
N ILE A 16 17.45 -16.70 19.26
CA ILE A 16 18.33 -16.20 18.21
C ILE A 16 17.66 -16.27 16.84
N LEU A 17 16.99 -17.39 16.51
CA LEU A 17 16.21 -17.51 15.28
C LEU A 17 15.15 -16.42 15.19
N LYS A 18 14.36 -16.20 16.25
CA LYS A 18 13.31 -15.18 16.28
C LYS A 18 13.88 -13.78 16.05
N GLU A 19 15.02 -13.46 16.66
CA GLU A 19 15.63 -12.14 16.54
C GLU A 19 16.26 -11.91 15.17
N VAL A 20 16.86 -12.95 14.57
CA VAL A 20 17.35 -12.91 13.19
C VAL A 20 16.19 -12.78 12.20
N THR A 21 15.10 -13.53 12.38
CA THR A 21 13.89 -13.41 11.54
C THR A 21 13.25 -12.03 11.68
N LYS A 22 13.23 -11.46 12.90
CA LYS A 22 12.72 -10.11 13.14
C LYS A 22 13.56 -9.05 12.42
N ARG A 23 14.88 -9.11 12.55
CA ARG A 23 15.79 -8.18 11.84
C ARG A 23 15.72 -8.33 10.32
N LEU A 24 15.53 -9.56 9.84
CA LEU A 24 15.31 -9.83 8.42
C LEU A 24 14.01 -9.18 7.94
N ALA A 25 12.90 -9.39 8.67
CA ALA A 25 11.61 -8.75 8.37
C ALA A 25 11.68 -7.22 8.45
N GLU A 26 12.41 -6.65 9.41
CA GLU A 26 12.62 -5.20 9.52
C GLU A 26 13.40 -4.65 8.32
N THR A 27 14.44 -5.36 7.85
CA THR A 27 15.21 -4.97 6.67
C THR A 27 14.38 -5.09 5.38
N GLU A 28 13.57 -6.15 5.28
CA GLU A 28 12.60 -6.34 4.20
C GLU A 28 11.56 -5.22 4.21
N THR A 29 11.08 -4.82 5.39
CA THR A 29 10.11 -3.73 5.56
C THR A 29 10.69 -2.39 5.14
N LEU A 30 11.95 -2.10 5.48
CA LEU A 30 12.63 -0.88 5.05
C LEU A 30 12.83 -0.84 3.52
N ALA A 31 13.31 -1.95 2.94
CA ALA A 31 13.46 -2.07 1.48
C ALA A 31 12.11 -1.97 0.76
N GLN A 32 11.06 -2.60 1.33
CA GLN A 32 9.70 -2.45 0.85
C GLN A 32 9.25 -1.01 0.94
N ASN A 33 9.42 -0.31 2.06
CA ASN A 33 9.01 1.09 2.22
C ASN A 33 9.66 2.00 1.18
N LEU A 34 10.95 1.83 0.89
CA LEU A 34 11.67 2.57 -0.15
C LEU A 34 11.09 2.32 -1.55
N ALA A 35 10.85 1.06 -1.92
CA ALA A 35 10.20 0.70 -3.19
C ALA A 35 8.72 1.12 -3.23
N THR A 36 8.08 1.17 -2.05
CA THR A 36 6.67 1.43 -1.86
C THR A 36 6.35 2.91 -1.96
N ASN A 37 7.24 3.80 -1.53
CA ASN A 37 7.07 5.24 -1.72
C ASN A 37 6.96 5.59 -3.22
N ASP A 38 7.78 4.97 -4.07
CA ASP A 38 7.68 5.12 -5.53
C ASP A 38 6.35 4.57 -6.08
N VAL A 39 5.85 3.46 -5.53
CA VAL A 39 4.53 2.90 -5.91
C VAL A 39 3.37 3.79 -5.44
N ASP A 40 3.42 4.30 -4.21
CA ASP A 40 2.38 5.17 -3.65
C ASP A 40 2.28 6.47 -4.44
N ALA A 41 3.42 7.09 -4.78
CA ALA A 41 3.48 8.26 -5.65
C ALA A 41 2.89 7.98 -7.04
N ARG A 42 3.19 6.82 -7.64
CA ARG A 42 2.59 6.42 -8.93
C ARG A 42 1.09 6.19 -8.85
N ILE A 43 0.59 5.59 -7.77
CA ILE A 43 -0.85 5.40 -7.55
C ILE A 43 -1.53 6.76 -7.38
N ALA A 44 -0.94 7.66 -6.60
CA ALA A 44 -1.45 9.01 -6.41
C ALA A 44 -1.50 9.78 -7.73
N HIS A 45 -0.41 9.76 -8.52
CA HIS A 45 -0.37 10.32 -9.86
C HIS A 45 -1.45 9.76 -10.78
N MET A 46 -1.62 8.43 -10.79
CA MET A 46 -2.67 7.78 -11.58
C MET A 46 -4.06 8.29 -11.18
N ILE A 47 -4.34 8.39 -9.89
CA ILE A 47 -5.64 8.86 -9.38
C ILE A 47 -5.87 10.33 -9.77
N LEU A 48 -4.85 11.19 -9.65
CA LEU A 48 -4.94 12.61 -10.05
C LEU A 48 -5.13 12.75 -11.57
N ASP A 49 -4.39 12.02 -12.40
CA ASP A 49 -4.55 12.03 -13.86
C ASP A 49 -5.96 11.58 -14.27
N PHE A 50 -6.50 10.54 -13.62
CA PHE A 50 -7.88 10.14 -13.83
C PHE A 50 -8.89 11.15 -13.28
N GLY A 51 -8.56 11.86 -12.20
CA GLY A 51 -9.36 12.96 -11.66
C GLY A 51 -9.44 14.12 -12.64
N GLU A 52 -8.35 14.47 -13.30
CA GLU A 52 -8.34 15.54 -14.29
C GLU A 52 -9.09 15.14 -15.57
N LYS A 53 -8.97 13.88 -16.02
CA LYS A 53 -9.59 13.42 -17.27
C LYS A 53 -11.04 12.97 -17.15
N TYR A 54 -11.40 12.33 -16.05
CA TYR A 54 -12.70 11.68 -15.83
C TYR A 54 -13.39 12.12 -14.53
N GLY A 55 -12.77 13.02 -13.76
CA GLY A 55 -13.37 13.55 -12.55
C GLY A 55 -14.57 14.43 -12.88
N VAL A 56 -15.65 14.17 -12.17
CA VAL A 56 -16.83 15.01 -12.14
C VAL A 56 -16.86 15.66 -10.76
N SER A 57 -16.60 16.98 -10.72
CA SER A 57 -16.68 17.75 -9.49
C SER A 57 -18.11 17.73 -8.96
N LYS A 58 -18.28 17.14 -7.78
CA LYS A 58 -19.55 17.07 -7.05
C LYS A 58 -19.36 17.77 -5.72
N GLU A 59 -19.75 19.03 -5.67
CA GLU A 59 -19.74 19.86 -4.44
C GLU A 59 -18.35 19.94 -3.78
N GLN A 60 -18.04 19.00 -2.86
CA GLN A 60 -16.78 18.93 -2.10
C GLN A 60 -15.89 17.74 -2.48
N ASP A 61 -16.39 16.82 -3.31
CA ASP A 61 -15.70 15.58 -3.68
C ASP A 61 -15.54 15.49 -5.21
N ILE A 62 -14.47 14.85 -5.68
CA ILE A 62 -14.27 14.57 -7.11
C ILE A 62 -14.61 13.12 -7.38
N GLU A 63 -15.72 12.87 -8.08
CA GLU A 63 -16.14 11.53 -8.45
C GLU A 63 -15.48 11.13 -9.78
N ILE A 64 -14.60 10.13 -9.74
CA ILE A 64 -13.88 9.59 -10.88
C ILE A 64 -14.53 8.30 -11.30
N LYS A 65 -15.06 8.28 -12.52
CA LYS A 65 -15.54 7.05 -13.15
C LYS A 65 -14.44 6.44 -14.00
N LEU A 66 -13.72 5.48 -13.44
CA LEU A 66 -12.65 4.78 -14.12
C LEU A 66 -13.21 3.90 -15.26
N PRO A 67 -12.69 4.05 -16.49
CA PRO A 67 -13.03 3.15 -17.59
C PRO A 67 -12.37 1.77 -17.44
N ILE A 68 -11.37 1.65 -16.55
CA ILE A 68 -10.52 0.48 -16.39
C ILE A 68 -10.86 -0.33 -15.14
N ASN A 69 -10.53 -1.63 -15.17
CA ASN A 69 -10.78 -2.54 -14.05
C ASN A 69 -9.63 -2.53 -13.00
N ARG A 70 -9.75 -3.33 -11.93
CA ARG A 70 -8.72 -3.41 -10.87
C ARG A 70 -7.37 -3.95 -11.37
N GLU A 71 -7.37 -4.85 -12.34
CA GLU A 71 -6.15 -5.44 -12.91
C GLU A 71 -5.46 -4.47 -13.86
N GLU A 72 -6.22 -3.74 -14.66
CA GLU A 72 -5.68 -2.72 -15.55
C GLU A 72 -5.04 -1.57 -14.77
N ARG A 73 -5.61 -1.18 -13.63
CA ARG A 73 -4.94 -0.25 -12.71
C ARG A 73 -3.61 -0.79 -12.20
N ALA A 74 -3.56 -2.07 -11.86
CA ALA A 74 -2.34 -2.72 -11.40
C ALA A 74 -1.26 -2.68 -12.48
N ASN A 75 -1.64 -3.03 -13.71
CA ASN A 75 -0.78 -2.96 -14.89
C ASN A 75 -0.34 -1.52 -15.21
N TYR A 76 -1.21 -0.53 -15.03
CA TYR A 76 -0.91 0.88 -15.28
C TYR A 76 0.19 1.40 -14.34
N VAL A 77 0.10 1.06 -13.06
CA VAL A 77 1.08 1.45 -12.04
C VAL A 77 2.35 0.57 -12.11
N GLY A 78 2.26 -0.60 -12.72
CA GLY A 78 3.35 -1.57 -12.82
C GLY A 78 3.51 -2.44 -11.57
N VAL A 79 2.41 -2.72 -10.87
CA VAL A 79 2.38 -3.53 -9.64
C VAL A 79 1.37 -4.66 -9.75
N THR A 80 1.44 -5.62 -8.83
CA THR A 80 0.46 -6.71 -8.78
C THR A 80 -0.92 -6.22 -8.33
N ARG A 81 -1.97 -6.93 -8.74
CA ARG A 81 -3.36 -6.68 -8.33
C ARG A 81 -3.50 -6.64 -6.81
N GLU A 82 -2.85 -7.53 -6.07
CA GLU A 82 -2.92 -7.51 -4.61
C GLU A 82 -2.25 -6.29 -4.00
N THR A 83 -1.14 -5.82 -4.59
CA THR A 83 -0.39 -4.66 -4.10
C THR A 83 -1.21 -3.38 -4.28
N ILE A 84 -1.74 -3.14 -5.47
CA ILE A 84 -2.59 -1.96 -5.70
C ILE A 84 -3.88 -2.01 -4.88
N SER A 85 -4.48 -3.19 -4.69
CA SER A 85 -5.68 -3.32 -3.86
C SER A 85 -5.39 -2.99 -2.39
N ARG A 86 -4.26 -3.48 -1.85
CA ARG A 86 -3.82 -3.14 -0.49
C ARG A 86 -3.55 -1.65 -0.35
N LYS A 87 -2.90 -1.04 -1.34
CA LYS A 87 -2.60 0.40 -1.32
C LYS A 87 -3.84 1.27 -1.44
N LEU A 88 -4.73 0.97 -2.38
CA LEU A 88 -6.01 1.67 -2.51
C LEU A 88 -6.86 1.55 -1.25
N SER A 89 -6.87 0.38 -0.59
CA SER A 89 -7.58 0.22 0.69
C SER A 89 -6.95 1.10 1.77
N ARG A 90 -5.61 1.18 1.83
CA ARG A 90 -4.91 2.07 2.77
C ARG A 90 -5.23 3.55 2.52
N PHE A 91 -5.32 3.99 1.26
CA PHE A 91 -5.75 5.36 0.94
C PHE A 91 -7.21 5.62 1.34
N GLU A 92 -8.06 4.58 1.30
CA GLU A 92 -9.43 4.66 1.82
C GLU A 92 -9.49 4.71 3.35
N ASP A 93 -8.67 3.92 4.05
CA ASP A 93 -8.54 3.96 5.52
C ASP A 93 -8.03 5.32 6.01
N LEU A 94 -7.24 6.02 5.20
CA LEU A 94 -6.75 7.38 5.47
C LEU A 94 -7.77 8.48 5.11
N ASP A 95 -8.97 8.12 4.67
CA ASP A 95 -10.03 9.01 4.19
C ASP A 95 -9.62 9.95 3.03
N ILE A 96 -8.55 9.58 2.30
CA ILE A 96 -8.03 10.34 1.16
C ILE A 96 -8.90 10.09 -0.08
N ILE A 97 -9.25 8.83 -0.29
CA ILE A 97 -10.14 8.39 -1.37
C ILE A 97 -11.26 7.52 -0.80
N LYS A 98 -12.32 7.31 -1.58
CA LYS A 98 -13.36 6.35 -1.27
C LYS A 98 -13.70 5.54 -2.52
N LEU A 99 -13.60 4.23 -2.41
CA LEU A 99 -13.84 3.31 -3.52
C LEU A 99 -15.33 2.95 -3.54
N VAL A 100 -16.03 3.36 -4.58
CA VAL A 100 -17.44 2.98 -4.79
C VAL A 100 -17.49 1.85 -5.82
N GLY A 101 -17.53 0.63 -5.32
CA GLY A 101 -17.54 -0.58 -6.14
C GLY A 101 -16.21 -0.88 -6.82
N ASN A 102 -16.24 -1.21 -8.11
CA ASN A 102 -15.03 -1.57 -8.88
C ASN A 102 -14.55 -0.48 -9.85
N LYS A 103 -15.40 0.50 -10.17
CA LYS A 103 -15.19 1.45 -11.28
C LYS A 103 -15.30 2.91 -10.88
N VAL A 104 -15.64 3.21 -9.63
CA VAL A 104 -15.77 4.60 -9.17
C VAL A 104 -14.82 4.82 -8.00
N ILE A 105 -14.05 5.91 -8.07
CA ILE A 105 -13.22 6.41 -6.98
C ILE A 105 -13.68 7.83 -6.69
N ILE A 106 -13.92 8.14 -5.43
CA ILE A 106 -14.21 9.48 -4.98
C ILE A 106 -12.94 10.02 -4.31
N ILE A 107 -12.38 11.11 -4.82
CA ILE A 107 -11.32 11.83 -4.12
C ILE A 107 -11.99 12.78 -3.13
N LYS A 108 -11.65 12.61 -1.85
CA LYS A 108 -12.06 13.51 -0.78
C LYS A 108 -11.00 14.56 -0.46
N ASN A 109 -9.73 14.17 -0.59
CA ASN A 109 -8.60 15.03 -0.25
C ASN A 109 -7.52 14.95 -1.33
N GLU A 110 -7.52 15.93 -2.22
CA GLU A 110 -6.54 16.04 -3.31
C GLU A 110 -5.15 16.45 -2.77
N ASP A 111 -5.09 17.27 -1.73
CA ASP A 111 -3.83 17.75 -1.15
C ASP A 111 -3.02 16.58 -0.56
N ALA A 112 -3.68 15.63 0.10
CA ALA A 112 -3.02 14.44 0.63
C ALA A 112 -2.45 13.53 -0.47
N LEU A 113 -3.06 13.51 -1.67
CA LEU A 113 -2.51 12.80 -2.82
C LEU A 113 -1.27 13.50 -3.38
N LYS A 114 -1.25 14.85 -3.38
CA LYS A 114 -0.10 15.65 -3.81
C LYS A 114 1.08 15.50 -2.85
N GLU A 115 0.82 15.45 -1.54
CA GLU A 115 1.86 15.21 -0.52
C GLU A 115 2.50 13.83 -0.67
N CYS A 116 1.80 12.83 -1.23
CA CYS A 116 2.39 11.52 -1.52
C CYS A 116 3.32 11.51 -2.74
N ILE A 117 3.36 12.58 -3.52
CA ILE A 117 4.17 12.71 -4.75
C ILE A 117 5.49 13.47 -4.46
N GLU A 118 5.50 14.35 -3.46
CA GLU A 118 6.68 15.10 -2.98
C GLU A 118 7.57 14.31 -2.02
#